data_AF-A0A2G8QTB9-F1
#
_entry.id   AF-A0A2G8QTB9-F1
#
_cell.length_a   1.000
_cell.length_b   1.000
_cell.length_c   1.000
_cell.angle_alpha   90.00
_cell.angle_beta   90.00
_cell.angle_gamma   90.00
#
_symmetry.space_group_name_H-M   'P 1'
#
loop_
_entity.id
_entity.type
_entity.pdbx_description
1 polymer ?
#
loop_
_entity_poly.entity_id
_entity_poly.type
_entity_poly.pdbx_seq_one_letter_code
_entity_poly.pdbx_strand_id
1 'polypeptide(L)'
;MSTRDWSTVQSRRSFPTLVWFGAGCLRDLLAALQEIGGTSPLIVTDRGLAVSDSIAWARAGLQAAGILFAMFSAVQPNRPPIMSQTVSRR
;
A
#
# COMPACT_ATOMS: atom_id res chain seq x y z
N MET A 1 -20.42 -25.26 -18.22
CA MET A 1 -19.29 -24.38 -18.55
C MET A 1 -19.87 -23.00 -18.82
N SER A 2 -19.67 -22.02 -17.93
CA SER A 2 -20.27 -20.67 -18.08
C SER A 2 -19.42 -19.85 -19.03
N THR A 3 -20.01 -19.40 -20.15
CA THR A 3 -19.42 -18.44 -21.09
C THR A 3 -19.46 -17.05 -20.47
N ARG A 4 -18.30 -16.49 -20.12
CA ARG A 4 -18.21 -15.09 -19.70
C ARG A 4 -18.44 -14.18 -20.91
N ASP A 5 -19.43 -13.30 -20.80
CA ASP A 5 -19.68 -12.24 -21.76
C ASP A 5 -18.76 -11.05 -21.48
N TRP A 6 -17.92 -10.71 -22.44
CA TRP A 6 -16.94 -9.63 -22.33
C TRP A 6 -17.42 -8.32 -22.93
N SER A 7 -18.62 -8.29 -23.52
CA SER A 7 -19.16 -7.10 -24.22
C SER A 7 -19.47 -5.93 -23.29
N THR A 8 -19.59 -6.18 -21.98
CA THR A 8 -19.91 -5.16 -20.95
C THR A 8 -18.70 -4.73 -20.12
N VAL A 9 -17.48 -5.20 -20.41
CA VAL A 9 -16.31 -4.83 -19.62
C VAL A 9 -15.93 -3.36 -19.88
N GLN A 10 -16.04 -2.56 -18.83
CA GLN A 10 -15.57 -1.17 -18.81
C GLN A 10 -14.20 -1.10 -18.14
N SER A 11 -13.24 -0.44 -18.80
CA SER A 11 -11.89 -0.22 -18.26
C SER A 11 -11.70 1.26 -17.96
N ARG A 12 -11.56 1.61 -16.68
CA ARG A 12 -11.24 2.97 -16.23
C ARG A 12 -9.83 2.98 -15.64
N ARG A 13 -8.99 3.89 -16.14
CA ARG A 13 -7.64 4.14 -15.60
C ARG A 13 -7.56 5.59 -15.16
N SER A 14 -7.18 5.83 -13.91
CA SER A 14 -6.82 7.17 -13.45
C SER A 14 -5.34 7.41 -13.79
N PHE A 15 -5.08 8.28 -14.76
CA PHE A 15 -3.75 8.81 -15.06
C PHE A 15 -3.90 10.32 -15.29
N PRO A 16 -3.00 11.17 -14.76
CA PRO A 16 -1.70 10.86 -14.16
C PRO A 16 -1.74 10.84 -12.63
N THR A 17 -1.42 9.70 -12.02
CA THR A 17 -0.93 9.67 -10.64
C THR A 17 0.59 9.81 -10.73
N LEU A 18 1.16 10.82 -10.08
CA LEU A 18 2.60 11.03 -10.08
C LEU A 18 3.30 9.85 -9.38
N VAL A 19 4.29 9.25 -10.05
CA VAL A 19 5.07 8.13 -9.52
C VAL A 19 6.55 8.48 -9.61
N TRP A 20 7.23 8.47 -8.47
CA TRP A 20 8.66 8.71 -8.37
C TRP A 20 9.34 7.33 -8.30
N PHE A 21 10.45 7.14 -9.02
CA PHE A 21 11.15 5.86 -9.09
C PHE A 21 12.66 6.04 -9.28
N GLY A 22 13.42 4.98 -8.97
CA GLY A 22 14.88 4.97 -9.05
C GLY A 22 15.54 4.63 -7.71
N ALA A 23 16.83 4.31 -7.75
CA ALA A 23 17.60 4.01 -6.55
C ALA A 23 17.65 5.24 -5.63
N GLY A 24 17.22 5.06 -4.38
CA GLY A 24 17.21 6.14 -3.40
C GLY A 24 15.99 7.06 -3.44
N CYS A 25 14.97 6.79 -4.27
CA CYS A 25 13.74 7.60 -4.38
C CYS A 25 13.03 7.86 -3.04
N LEU A 26 13.20 6.99 -2.03
CA LEU A 26 12.66 7.23 -0.69
C LEU A 26 13.19 8.52 -0.03
N ARG A 27 14.36 9.02 -0.45
CA ARG A 27 14.93 10.30 0.03
C ARG A 27 14.05 11.49 -0.32
N ASP A 28 13.23 11.36 -1.36
CA ASP A 28 12.34 12.40 -1.83
C ASP A 28 11.00 12.47 -1.08
N LEU A 29 10.78 11.57 -0.11
CA LEU A 29 9.54 11.48 0.67
C LEU A 29 9.11 12.84 1.26
N LEU A 30 10.05 13.63 1.78
CA LEU A 30 9.74 14.93 2.38
C LEU A 30 9.31 15.95 1.33
N ALA A 31 9.97 15.98 0.17
CA ALA A 31 9.59 16.85 -0.94
C ALA A 31 8.20 16.47 -1.46
N ALA A 32 7.92 15.17 -1.59
CA ALA A 32 6.60 14.69 -1.98
C ALA A 32 5.50 15.07 -0.97
N LEU A 33 5.77 15.01 0.33
CA LEU A 33 4.84 15.47 1.36
C LEU A 33 4.62 16.98 1.28
N GLN A 34 5.66 17.76 1.06
CA GLN A 34 5.56 19.22 0.90
C GLN A 34 4.73 19.61 -0.33
N GLU A 35 4.93 18.94 -1.46
CA GLU A 35 4.19 19.19 -2.71
C GLU A 35 2.68 19.06 -2.52
N ILE A 36 2.24 18.08 -1.71
CA ILE A 36 0.81 17.85 -1.42
C ILE A 36 0.31 18.56 -0.16
N GLY A 37 1.16 19.33 0.55
CA GLY A 37 0.82 19.96 1.82
C GLY A 37 0.60 18.99 2.99
N GLY A 38 1.17 17.80 2.92
CA GLY A 38 1.07 16.76 3.95
C GLY A 38 1.97 17.03 5.15
N THR A 39 1.38 17.17 6.34
CA THR A 39 2.09 17.55 7.57
C THR A 39 2.15 16.47 8.65
N SER A 40 1.30 15.43 8.55
CA SER A 40 1.25 14.33 9.52
C SER A 40 0.82 13.01 8.84
N PRO A 41 1.71 12.36 8.07
CA PRO A 41 1.36 11.15 7.34
C PRO A 41 1.06 9.94 8.25
N LEU A 42 0.18 9.06 7.77
CA LEU A 42 -0.05 7.73 8.33
C LEU A 42 0.64 6.69 7.43
N ILE A 43 1.67 6.02 7.96
CA ILE A 43 2.31 4.90 7.27
C ILE A 43 1.41 3.67 7.40
N VAL A 44 0.91 3.16 6.28
CA VAL A 44 0.04 1.98 6.23
C VAL A 44 0.83 0.82 5.60
N THR A 45 0.97 -0.28 6.33
CA THR A 45 1.77 -1.43 5.89
C THR A 45 1.29 -2.73 6.56
N ASP A 46 1.83 -3.88 6.16
CA ASP A 46 1.62 -5.15 6.85
C ASP A 46 2.72 -5.42 7.89
N ARG A 47 2.53 -6.44 8.73
CA ARG A 47 3.45 -6.76 9.83
C ARG A 47 4.84 -7.18 9.37
N GLY A 48 4.95 -7.83 8.20
CA GLY A 48 6.22 -8.28 7.65
C GLY A 48 7.04 -7.09 7.15
N LEU A 49 6.40 -6.17 6.44
CA LEU A 49 7.07 -4.96 5.95
C LEU A 49 7.34 -3.92 7.05
N ALA A 50 6.54 -3.89 8.11
CA ALA A 50 6.70 -2.94 9.22
C ALA A 50 8.09 -2.99 9.89
N VAL A 51 8.77 -4.14 9.82
CA VAL A 51 10.11 -4.35 10.38
C VAL A 51 11.23 -4.28 9.33
N SER A 52 10.93 -3.90 8.08
CA SER A 52 11.91 -3.78 7.01
C SER A 52 12.75 -2.50 7.10
N ASP A 53 13.95 -2.55 6.50
CA ASP A 53 14.83 -1.39 6.39
C ASP A 53 14.18 -0.22 5.64
N SER A 54 13.33 -0.50 4.64
CA SER A 54 12.63 0.54 3.89
C SER A 54 11.69 1.35 4.78
N ILE A 55 10.94 0.70 5.66
CA ILE A 55 10.08 1.38 6.63
C ILE A 55 10.94 2.10 7.70
N ALA A 56 12.04 1.48 8.14
CA ALA A 56 12.97 2.12 9.08
C ALA A 56 13.56 3.43 8.52
N TRP A 57 13.99 3.43 7.26
CA TRP A 57 14.51 4.63 6.59
C TRP A 57 13.45 5.71 6.40
N ALA A 58 12.22 5.33 6.01
CA ALA A 58 11.12 6.28 5.88
C ALA A 58 10.83 6.98 7.22
N ARG A 59 10.75 6.19 8.30
CA ARG A 59 10.55 6.70 9.66
C ARG A 59 11.70 7.60 10.10
N ALA A 60 12.94 7.19 9.87
CA ALA A 60 14.12 7.98 10.21
C ALA A 60 14.13 9.33 9.47
N GLY A 61 13.75 9.36 8.20
CA GLY A 61 13.63 10.59 7.42
C GLY A 61 12.58 11.55 8.00
N LEU A 62 11.39 11.03 8.36
CA LEU A 62 10.34 11.82 8.99
C LEU A 62 10.75 12.35 10.37
N GLN A 63 11.39 11.51 11.19
CA GLN A 63 11.91 11.91 12.50
C GLN A 63 12.98 12.99 12.39
N ALA A 64 13.94 12.84 11.47
CA ALA A 64 15.00 13.82 11.24
C ALA A 64 14.45 15.17 10.77
N ALA A 65 13.33 15.16 10.04
CA ALA A 65 12.63 16.37 9.60
C ALA A 65 11.66 16.97 10.64
N GLY A 66 11.50 16.33 11.81
CA GLY A 66 10.54 16.77 12.83
C GLY A 66 9.07 16.60 12.43
N ILE A 67 8.77 15.77 11.43
CA ILE A 67 7.41 15.50 10.99
C ILE A 67 6.78 14.45 11.90
N LEU A 68 5.64 14.77 12.49
CA LEU A 68 4.84 13.81 13.25
C LEU A 68 4.27 12.76 12.28
N PHE A 69 4.29 11.48 12.67
CA PHE A 69 3.67 10.42 11.88
C PHE A 69 3.14 9.32 12.79
N ALA A 70 2.17 8.58 12.26
CA ALA A 70 1.66 7.36 12.87
C ALA A 70 1.90 6.16 11.93
N MET A 71 1.77 4.94 12.45
CA MET A 71 1.89 3.73 11.65
C MET A 71 0.76 2.75 11.98
N PHE A 72 0.11 2.24 10.93
CA PHE A 72 -0.81 1.11 10.99
C PHE A 72 -0.19 -0.09 10.27
N SER A 73 0.13 -1.16 10.99
CA SER A 73 0.83 -2.34 10.46
C SER A 73 -0.03 -3.60 10.38
N ALA A 74 -1.35 -3.50 10.63
CA ALA A 74 -2.24 -4.65 10.68
C ALA A 74 -2.91 -4.98 9.33
N VAL A 75 -2.39 -4.48 8.22
CA VAL A 75 -2.88 -4.85 6.88
C VAL A 75 -2.70 -6.36 6.68
N GLN A 76 -3.77 -7.04 6.27
CA GLN A 76 -3.75 -8.45 5.94
C GLN A 76 -3.76 -8.64 4.42
N PRO A 77 -3.10 -9.68 3.89
CA PRO A 77 -3.25 -10.05 2.50
C PRO A 77 -4.72 -10.30 2.17
N ASN A 78 -5.13 -9.93 0.95
CA ASN A 78 -6.45 -10.28 0.45
C ASN A 78 -6.52 -11.80 0.22
N ARG A 79 -6.99 -12.55 1.22
CA ARG A 79 -7.18 -14.01 1.09
C ARG A 79 -8.51 -14.29 0.41
N PRO A 80 -8.55 -15.18 -0.59
CA PRO A 80 -9.82 -15.65 -1.12
C PRO A 80 -10.62 -16.36 -0.01
N PRO A 81 -11.96 -16.35 -0.08
CA PRO A 81 -12.79 -17.04 0.89
C PRO A 81 -12.37 -18.51 0.96
N ILE A 82 -12.15 -19.01 2.18
CA ILE A 82 -11.96 -20.43 2.43
C ILE A 82 -13.26 -21.12 2.03
N MET A 83 -13.25 -21.86 0.92
CA MET A 83 -14.36 -22.74 0.58
C MET A 83 -14.45 -23.77 1.70
N SER A 84 -15.45 -23.64 2.57
CA SER A 84 -15.81 -24.70 3.52
C SER A 84 -16.03 -25.95 2.70
N GLN A 85 -15.11 -26.92 2.78
CA GLN A 85 -15.41 -28.26 2.31
C GLN A 85 -16.55 -28.73 3.21
N THR A 86 -17.78 -28.71 2.68
CA THR A 86 -18.85 -29.52 3.26
C THR A 86 -18.34 -30.95 3.21
N VAL A 87 -17.88 -31.46 4.35
CA VAL A 87 -17.60 -32.87 4.53
C VAL A 87 -18.91 -33.57 4.23
N SER A 88 -19.01 -34.12 3.01
CA SER A 88 -20.09 -35.02 2.65
C SER A 88 -19.92 -36.25 3.52
N ARG A 89 -20.60 -36.26 4.67
CA ARG A 89 -20.87 -37.49 5.39
C ARG A 89 -21.79 -38.34 4.51
N ARG A 90 -21.19 -39.24 3.74
CA ARG A 90 -21.76 -40.54 3.36
C ARG A 90 -20.63 -41.56 3.32
#